data_AF-A0A1G9QSL4-F1
#
_entry.id   AF-A0A1G9QSL4-F1
#
_cell.length_a   1.000
_cell.length_b   1.000
_cell.length_c   1.000
_cell.angle_alpha   90.00
_cell.angle_beta   90.00
_cell.angle_gamma   90.00
#
_symmetry.space_group_name_H-M   'P 1'
#
loop_
_entity.id
_entity.type
_entity.pdbx_description
1 polymer ?
#
loop_
_entity_poly.entity_id
_entity_poly.type
_entity_poly.pdbx_seq_one_letter_code
_entity_poly.pdbx_strand_id
1 'polypeptide(L)'
;MNNGEIVEHVIRRNNISISELSRRLRVSRRSIYNWFTQKNLSFDIILQIGEVLDYDFSSDFPDKLNGRRSNPVQGYQPDIHMNDFQNSANYWRNKYINLLEKYNEV
;
A
#
# COMPACT_ATOMS: atom_id res chain seq x y z
N MET A 1 -0.62 -4.84 -17.91
CA MET A 1 -1.47 -4.41 -16.78
C MET A 1 -0.57 -4.24 -15.59
N ASN A 2 -0.60 -3.07 -14.97
CA ASN A 2 0.14 -2.78 -13.75
C ASN A 2 -0.68 -3.21 -12.52
N ASN A 3 -0.01 -3.53 -11.41
CA ASN A 3 -0.72 -3.95 -10.20
C ASN A 3 -1.66 -2.85 -9.66
N GLY A 4 -1.24 -1.59 -9.74
CA GLY A 4 -2.06 -0.44 -9.37
C GLY A 4 -3.32 -0.27 -10.21
N GLU A 5 -3.24 -0.53 -11.52
CA GLU A 5 -4.37 -0.44 -12.45
C GLU A 5 -5.45 -1.49 -12.13
N ILE A 6 -5.03 -2.70 -11.76
CA ILE A 6 -5.95 -3.77 -11.35
C ILE A 6 -6.73 -3.35 -10.09
N VAL A 7 -6.02 -2.83 -9.08
CA VAL A 7 -6.63 -2.35 -7.84
C VAL A 7 -7.60 -1.19 -8.10
N GLU A 8 -7.23 -0.23 -8.96
CA GLU A 8 -8.13 0.84 -9.36
C GLU A 8 -9.42 0.29 -9.98
N HIS A 9 -9.29 -0.70 -10.86
CA HIS A 9 -10.45 -1.31 -11.51
C HIS A 9 -11.41 -1.97 -10.52
N VAL A 10 -10.87 -2.69 -9.53
CA VAL A 10 -11.68 -3.32 -8.47
C VAL A 10 -12.36 -2.27 -7.60
N ILE A 11 -11.65 -1.22 -7.18
CA ILE A 11 -12.24 -0.12 -6.38
C ILE A 11 -13.40 0.54 -7.13
N ARG A 12 -13.22 0.82 -8.43
CA ARG A 12 -14.27 1.45 -9.25
C ARG A 12 -15.49 0.55 -9.44
N ARG A 13 -15.33 -0.78 -9.44
CA ARG A 13 -16.45 -1.74 -9.52
C ARG A 13 -17.20 -1.89 -8.20
N ASN A 14 -16.51 -1.80 -7.07
CA ASN A 14 -17.11 -1.95 -5.73
C ASN A 14 -17.87 -0.71 -5.24
N ASN A 15 -18.05 0.31 -6.08
CA ASN A 15 -18.87 1.50 -5.80
C ASN A 15 -18.46 2.29 -4.53
N ILE A 16 -17.21 2.11 -4.06
CA ILE A 16 -16.64 2.81 -2.91
C ILE A 16 -15.88 4.05 -3.36
N SER A 17 -16.14 5.18 -2.71
CA SER A 17 -15.43 6.41 -3.01
C SER A 17 -13.99 6.39 -2.48
N ILE A 18 -13.08 7.06 -3.19
CA ILE A 18 -11.67 7.20 -2.77
C ILE A 18 -11.57 7.91 -1.41
N SER A 19 -12.50 8.83 -1.12
CA SER A 19 -12.61 9.49 0.19
C SER A 19 -12.94 8.52 1.31
N GLU A 20 -13.83 7.56 1.06
CA GLU A 20 -14.19 6.52 2.02
C GLU A 20 -13.03 5.54 2.23
N LEU A 21 -12.38 5.11 1.15
CA LEU A 21 -11.21 4.25 1.20
C LEU A 21 -10.05 4.90 1.99
N SER A 22 -9.83 6.20 1.78
CA SER A 22 -8.85 7.01 2.50
C SER A 22 -9.10 7.02 4.01
N ARG A 23 -10.37 7.15 4.44
CA ARG A 23 -10.73 7.14 5.87
C ARG A 23 -10.51 5.77 6.50
N ARG A 24 -10.92 4.70 5.83
CA ARG A 24 -10.80 3.32 6.34
C ARG A 24 -9.35 2.86 6.44
N LEU A 25 -8.55 3.16 5.42
CA LEU A 25 -7.12 2.82 5.39
C LEU A 25 -6.24 3.81 6.18
N ARG A 26 -6.80 4.94 6.64
CA ARG A 26 -6.07 6.01 7.33
C ARG A 26 -4.88 6.56 6.53
N VAL A 27 -5.02 6.62 5.21
CA VAL A 27 -4.01 7.17 4.29
C VAL A 27 -4.57 8.38 3.55
N SER A 28 -3.71 9.24 3.02
CA SER A 28 -4.14 10.36 2.20
C SER A 28 -4.73 9.87 0.86
N ARG A 29 -5.74 10.59 0.32
CA ARG A 29 -6.26 10.34 -1.03
C ARG A 29 -5.15 10.35 -2.09
N ARG A 30 -4.13 11.21 -1.94
CA ARG A 30 -2.95 11.26 -2.81
C ARG A 30 -2.20 9.94 -2.82
N SER A 31 -2.02 9.30 -1.66
CA SER A 31 -1.37 7.99 -1.55
C SER A 31 -2.12 6.94 -2.36
N ILE A 32 -3.45 6.94 -2.30
CA ILE A 32 -4.29 6.02 -3.07
C ILE A 32 -4.11 6.24 -4.57
N TYR A 33 -4.15 7.49 -5.05
CA TYR A 33 -3.88 7.77 -6.46
C TYR A 33 -2.47 7.34 -6.89
N ASN A 34 -1.47 7.51 -6.02
CA ASN A 34 -0.11 7.04 -6.31
C ASN A 34 -0.03 5.52 -6.40
N TRP A 35 -0.82 4.78 -5.62
CA TRP A 35 -0.84 3.32 -5.72
C TRP A 35 -1.35 2.83 -7.07
N PHE A 36 -2.29 3.56 -7.69
CA PHE A 36 -2.83 3.20 -9.01
C PHE A 36 -1.78 3.28 -10.11
N THR A 37 -0.79 4.16 -9.97
CA THR A 37 0.30 4.31 -10.96
C THR A 37 1.48 3.36 -10.70
N GLN A 38 1.48 2.63 -9.59
CA GLN A 38 2.58 1.72 -9.25
C GLN A 38 2.48 0.40 -10.02
N LYS A 39 3.55 0.09 -10.77
CA LYS A 39 3.73 -1.21 -11.43
C LYS A 39 3.72 -2.35 -10.43
N ASN A 40 4.43 -2.17 -9.31
CA ASN A 40 4.54 -3.13 -8.22
C ASN A 40 4.03 -2.53 -6.92
N LEU A 41 2.76 -2.77 -6.61
CA LEU A 41 2.17 -2.44 -5.32
C LEU A 41 2.49 -3.53 -4.29
N SER A 42 2.79 -3.10 -3.05
CA SER A 42 3.04 -4.02 -1.94
C SER A 42 1.82 -4.92 -1.70
N PHE A 43 2.10 -6.19 -1.40
CA PHE A 43 1.06 -7.18 -1.14
C PHE A 43 0.21 -6.85 0.10
N ASP A 44 0.83 -6.29 1.14
CA ASP A 44 0.10 -5.91 2.35
C ASP A 44 -0.93 -4.81 2.08
N ILE A 45 -0.60 -3.86 1.18
CA ILE A 45 -1.54 -2.82 0.76
C ILE A 45 -2.71 -3.43 -0.03
N ILE A 46 -2.42 -4.39 -0.91
CA ILE A 46 -3.46 -5.10 -1.69
C ILE A 46 -4.40 -5.85 -0.73
N LEU A 47 -3.87 -6.53 0.28
CA LEU A 47 -4.68 -7.22 1.29
C LEU A 47 -5.54 -6.27 2.11
N GLN A 48 -4.99 -5.15 2.59
CA GLN A 48 -5.75 -4.14 3.34
C GLN A 48 -6.89 -3.56 2.50
N ILE A 49 -6.62 -3.28 1.21
CA ILE A 49 -7.67 -2.83 0.29
C ILE A 49 -8.71 -3.93 0.09
N GLY A 50 -8.28 -5.19 -0.04
CA GLY A 50 -9.17 -6.35 -0.17
C GLY A 50 -10.12 -6.49 1.00
N GLU A 51 -9.60 -6.39 2.22
CA GLU A 51 -10.39 -6.43 3.46
C GLU A 51 -11.41 -5.28 3.52
N VAL A 52 -11.02 -4.06 3.14
CA VAL A 52 -11.93 -2.91 3.13
C VAL A 52 -13.03 -3.03 2.07
N LEU A 53 -12.73 -3.68 0.95
CA LEU A 53 -13.65 -3.90 -0.16
C LEU A 53 -14.44 -5.21 -0.06
N ASP A 54 -14.14 -6.05 0.93
CA ASP A 54 -14.62 -7.45 1.02
C ASP A 54 -14.38 -8.23 -0.29
N TYR A 55 -13.20 -8.03 -0.88
CA TYR A 55 -12.82 -8.58 -2.17
C TYR A 55 -11.54 -9.40 -2.08
N ASP A 56 -11.60 -10.62 -2.62
CA ASP A 56 -10.44 -11.52 -2.68
C ASP A 56 -9.60 -11.26 -3.94
N PHE A 57 -8.48 -10.58 -3.74
CA PHE A 57 -7.47 -10.33 -4.78
C PHE A 57 -6.67 -11.57 -5.21
N SER A 58 -6.98 -12.75 -4.67
CA SER A 58 -6.23 -13.97 -4.97
C SER A 58 -6.32 -14.42 -6.41
N SER A 59 -7.46 -14.16 -7.05
CA SER A 59 -7.68 -14.47 -8.46
C SER A 59 -6.92 -13.51 -9.38
N ASP A 60 -6.68 -12.28 -8.93
CA ASP A 60 -6.03 -11.23 -9.71
C ASP A 60 -4.49 -11.26 -9.61
N PHE A 61 -3.95 -11.79 -8.51
CA PHE A 61 -2.50 -11.89 -8.28
C PHE A 61 -2.04 -13.31 -7.92
N PRO A 62 -2.24 -14.31 -8.81
CA PRO A 62 -1.86 -15.70 -8.53
C PRO A 62 -0.36 -15.86 -8.24
N ASP A 63 0.50 -15.13 -8.97
CA ASP A 63 1.96 -15.20 -8.81
C ASP A 63 2.44 -14.67 -7.45
N LYS A 64 1.75 -13.68 -6.88
CA LYS A 64 2.12 -13.09 -5.58
C LYS A 64 1.73 -14.00 -4.41
N LEU A 65 0.69 -14.81 -4.58
CA LEU A 65 0.21 -15.73 -3.54
C LEU A 65 0.94 -17.06 -3.52
N ASN A 66 1.40 -17.54 -4.67
CA ASN A 66 2.13 -18.80 -4.75
C ASN A 66 3.45 -18.78 -3.97
N GLY A 67 4.07 -17.61 -3.81
CA GLY A 67 5.28 -17.44 -2.97
C GLY A 67 5.05 -17.60 -1.46
N ARG A 68 3.81 -17.60 -0.98
CA ARG A 68 3.46 -17.77 0.46
C ARG A 68 2.94 -19.17 0.80
N ARG A 69 2.66 -20.03 -0.18
CA ARG A 69 2.10 -21.37 0.04
C ARG A 69 3.11 -22.39 0.59
N SER A 70 4.37 -22.01 0.80
CA SER A 70 5.43 -22.88 1.32
C SER A 70 5.76 -22.62 2.81
N ASN A 71 4.78 -22.39 3.67
CA ASN A 71 4.92 -22.67 5.10
C ASN A 71 3.55 -22.78 5.78
N PRO A 72 3.13 -23.99 6.20
CA PRO A 72 1.95 -24.16 7.02
C PRO A 72 2.29 -23.89 8.50
N VAL A 73 1.44 -23.11 9.16
CA VAL A 73 1.24 -23.02 10.63
C VAL A 73 2.32 -22.28 11.45
N GLN A 74 2.01 -21.05 11.87
CA GLN A 74 2.04 -20.60 13.28
C GLN A 74 1.24 -19.28 13.37
N GLY A 75 0.43 -19.11 14.42
CA GLY A 75 -0.60 -18.06 14.52
C GLY A 75 -0.17 -16.64 14.12
N TYR A 76 -0.95 -16.03 13.23
CA TYR A 76 -0.76 -14.65 12.81
C TYR A 76 -1.28 -13.72 13.91
N GLN A 77 -0.42 -13.37 14.86
CA GLN A 77 -0.52 -12.08 15.53
C GLN A 77 -0.24 -11.02 14.44
N PRO A 78 -1.10 -10.00 14.26
CA PRO A 78 -0.77 -8.94 13.34
C PRO A 78 0.34 -8.11 13.99
N ASP A 79 1.59 -8.45 13.70
CA ASP A 79 2.68 -7.50 13.81
C ASP A 79 2.34 -6.35 12.87
N ILE A 80 1.77 -5.30 13.44
CA ILE A 80 1.54 -4.03 12.77
C ILE A 80 2.93 -3.53 12.40
N HIS A 81 3.38 -3.81 11.18
CA HIS A 81 4.59 -3.23 10.61
C HIS A 81 4.33 -1.74 10.28
N MET A 82 4.16 -0.92 11.33
CA MET A 82 4.30 0.54 11.28
C MET A 82 5.70 0.96 10.78
N ASN A 83 6.67 0.04 10.75
CA ASN A 83 8.04 0.29 10.36
C ASN A 83 8.20 0.72 8.88
N ASP A 84 7.39 0.21 7.95
CA ASP A 84 7.54 0.57 6.54
C ASP A 84 6.95 1.94 6.21
N PHE A 85 5.84 2.30 6.84
CA PHE A 85 5.32 3.67 6.76
C PHE A 85 6.29 4.66 7.41
N GLN A 86 6.86 4.31 8.57
CA GLN A 86 7.87 5.11 9.25
C GLN A 86 9.16 5.25 8.41
N ASN A 87 9.60 4.19 7.71
CA ASN A 87 10.73 4.25 6.79
C ASN A 87 10.48 5.20 5.61
N SER A 88 9.28 5.17 5.03
CA SER A 88 8.93 6.10 3.96
C SER A 88 8.87 7.56 4.47
N ALA A 89 8.32 7.79 5.66
CA ALA A 89 8.27 9.12 6.29
C ALA A 89 9.67 9.62 6.68
N ASN A 90 10.53 8.74 7.19
CA ASN A 90 11.93 9.05 7.53
C ASN A 90 12.74 9.39 6.29
N TYR A 91 12.54 8.67 5.17
CA TYR A 91 13.22 8.96 3.90
C TYR A 91 12.92 10.39 3.42
N TRP A 92 11.65 10.80 3.43
CA TRP A 92 11.26 12.15 3.03
C TRP A 92 11.70 13.21 4.05
N ARG A 93 11.67 12.91 5.34
CA ARG A 93 12.22 13.80 6.40
C ARG A 93 13.71 14.04 6.19
N ASN A 94 14.50 12.98 5.97
CA ASN A 94 15.94 13.10 5.77
C ASN A 94 16.27 13.86 4.48
N LYS A 95 15.50 13.66 3.41
CA LYS A 95 15.64 14.43 2.17
C LYS A 95 15.38 15.93 2.39
N TYR A 96 14.41 16.28 3.23
CA TYR A 96 14.11 17.66 3.59
C TYR A 96 15.20 18.29 4.46
N ILE A 97 15.70 17.55 5.46
CA ILE A 97 16.82 18.00 6.31
C ILE A 97 18.08 18.26 5.48
N ASN A 98 18.49 17.32 4.62
CA ASN A 98 19.64 17.51 3.74
C ASN A 98 19.51 18.74 2.82
N LEU A 99 18.28 19.06 2.40
CA LEU A 99 18.02 20.25 1.60
C LEU A 99 18.20 21.52 2.43
N LEU A 100 17.70 21.55 3.66
CA LEU A 100 17.89 22.70 4.56
C LEU A 100 19.37 22.91 4.90
N GLU A 101 20.10 21.84 5.22
CA GLU A 101 21.53 21.92 5.54
C GLU A 101 22.33 22.52 4.37
N LYS A 102 22.09 22.04 3.14
CA LYS A 102 22.77 22.54 1.93
C LYS A 102 22.55 24.04 1.65
N TYR A 103 21.41 24.59 2.07
CA TYR A 103 21.09 26.01 1.87
C TYR A 103 21.46 26.89 3.07
N ASN A 104 21.79 26.27 4.21
CA ASN A 104 22.16 26.95 5.45
C ASN A 104 23.68 26.89 5.73
N GLU A 105 24.45 26.19 4.89
CA GLU A 105 25.89 26.41 4.72
C GLU A 105 26.12 27.73 3.97
N VAL A 106 26.01 28.84 4.72
CA VAL A 106 26.49 30.18 4.35
C VAL A 106 27.79 30.45 5.08
#